data_AF-A0A7W0FAZ2-F1
#
_entry.id   AF-A0A7W0FAZ2-F1
#
_cell.length_a   1.000
_cell.length_b   1.000
_cell.length_c   1.000
_cell.angle_alpha   90.00
_cell.angle_beta   90.00
_cell.angle_gamma   90.00
#
_symmetry.space_group_name_H-M   'P 1'
#
loop_
_entity.id
_entity.type
_entity.pdbx_description
1 polymer ?
#
loop_
_entity_poly.entity_id
_entity_poly.type
_entity_poly.pdbx_seq_one_letter_code
_entity_poly.pdbx_strand_id
1 'polypeptide(L)'
;MNYSKAKFDIIYVAHYHDSAEVFYNSGDYSQASTLCDYALKTLLSGDRNSMKSEELDYYDKLMDSICRLRIKAAQKLYPQKTESDFPLVFNDRVEKWLVYYTGPGKVYFKKWLERSGNYVHMFKEVLRAENMPEELACVPIIESGVYPFAVSRANAVGLWQFMKPTGEIFGLERNHWYDERRDPVKSTKAAAKMLKELRDKFDDWYLALAAYNSGQTRVSSAIKKQDTNNFWDLYLPKETEDYVPKIIAAVMISKDPLIFGFSDDTNNQIKYETVDVYGPVDLKLAAKCSGCKEEDLIALNPELSRQCTPPDIIPYILKLPVGKSAVFIQKFSRLSEKQKYLSKKEIRAREHKVVVYKVCSGDSLSTIARKYKVSVRNLKKWNNVARNSIIYPGQKLKIYR
;
A
#
# COMPACT_ATOMS: atom_id res chain seq x y z
N MET A 1 -42.03 -18.90 -23.15
CA MET A 1 -41.85 -18.11 -21.91
C MET A 1 -40.71 -17.13 -22.14
N ASN A 2 -40.96 -15.83 -22.08
CA ASN A 2 -39.90 -14.82 -22.17
C ASN A 2 -39.20 -14.73 -20.82
N TYR A 3 -38.07 -15.42 -20.67
CA TYR A 3 -37.20 -15.25 -19.51
C TYR A 3 -36.53 -13.87 -19.58
N SER A 4 -36.38 -13.20 -18.43
CA SER A 4 -35.50 -12.04 -18.35
C SER A 4 -34.08 -12.48 -18.70
N LYS A 5 -33.30 -11.59 -19.33
CA LYS A 5 -31.89 -11.86 -19.67
C LYS A 5 -31.09 -12.34 -18.46
N ALA A 6 -31.30 -11.71 -17.30
CA ALA A 6 -30.71 -12.10 -16.03
C ALA A 6 -31.02 -13.55 -15.63
N LYS A 7 -32.26 -14.00 -15.79
CA LYS A 7 -32.67 -15.37 -15.48
C LYS A 7 -32.10 -16.40 -16.46
N PHE A 8 -31.94 -16.01 -17.73
CA PHE A 8 -31.27 -16.83 -18.74
C PHE A 8 -29.78 -16.99 -18.42
N ASP A 9 -29.10 -15.91 -18.06
CA ASP A 9 -27.68 -15.91 -17.67
C ASP A 9 -27.45 -16.80 -16.44
N ILE A 10 -28.31 -16.72 -15.41
CA ILE A 10 -28.23 -17.56 -14.21
C ILE A 10 -28.35 -19.06 -14.54
N ILE A 11 -29.33 -19.45 -15.37
CA ILE A 11 -29.53 -20.86 -15.75
C ILE A 11 -28.31 -21.38 -16.54
N TYR A 12 -27.79 -20.56 -17.44
CA TYR A 12 -26.64 -20.92 -18.27
C TYR A 12 -25.37 -21.08 -17.44
N VAL A 13 -25.18 -20.18 -16.46
CA VAL A 13 -24.09 -20.27 -15.49
C VAL A 13 -24.22 -21.53 -14.62
N ALA A 14 -25.42 -21.85 -14.14
CA ALA A 14 -25.64 -23.05 -13.34
C ALA A 14 -25.24 -24.31 -14.13
N HIS A 15 -25.56 -24.36 -15.42
CA HIS A 15 -25.13 -25.45 -16.28
C HIS A 15 -23.60 -25.56 -16.44
N TYR A 16 -22.91 -24.41 -16.55
CA TYR A 16 -21.44 -24.41 -16.56
C TYR A 16 -20.85 -24.84 -15.21
N HIS A 17 -21.45 -24.43 -14.10
CA HIS A 17 -21.06 -24.86 -12.77
C HIS A 17 -21.20 -26.37 -12.60
N ASP A 18 -22.37 -26.93 -12.93
CA ASP A 18 -22.64 -28.37 -12.82
C ASP A 18 -21.67 -29.17 -13.71
N SER A 19 -21.43 -28.68 -14.93
CA SER A 19 -20.44 -29.28 -15.83
C SER A 19 -19.03 -29.21 -15.25
N ALA A 20 -18.65 -28.07 -14.67
CA ALA A 20 -17.37 -27.90 -14.02
C ALA A 20 -17.21 -28.87 -12.82
N GLU A 21 -18.28 -29.14 -12.06
CA GLU A 21 -18.24 -30.10 -10.95
C GLU A 21 -18.00 -31.52 -11.47
N VAL A 22 -18.64 -31.90 -12.57
CA VAL A 22 -18.41 -33.18 -13.24
C VAL A 22 -16.95 -33.33 -13.66
N PHE A 23 -16.37 -32.32 -14.32
CA PHE A 23 -14.96 -32.35 -14.72
C PHE A 23 -14.00 -32.34 -13.52
N TYR A 24 -14.33 -31.60 -12.46
CA TYR A 24 -13.53 -31.59 -11.25
C TYR A 24 -13.51 -32.99 -10.59
N ASN A 25 -14.68 -33.63 -10.49
CA ASN A 25 -14.81 -34.95 -9.89
C ASN A 25 -14.20 -36.06 -10.76
N SER A 26 -14.11 -35.88 -12.07
CA SER A 26 -13.41 -36.80 -12.99
C SER A 26 -11.89 -36.59 -13.06
N GLY A 27 -11.36 -35.55 -12.40
CA GLY A 27 -9.94 -35.22 -12.37
C GLY A 27 -9.46 -34.33 -13.52
N ASP A 28 -10.35 -33.88 -14.41
CA ASP A 28 -10.04 -32.89 -15.43
C ASP A 28 -10.18 -31.47 -14.87
N TYR A 29 -9.21 -31.12 -14.03
CA TYR A 29 -9.18 -29.83 -13.35
C TYR A 29 -9.01 -28.65 -14.32
N SER A 30 -8.43 -28.88 -15.51
CA SER A 30 -8.23 -27.84 -16.53
C SER A 30 -9.58 -27.45 -17.11
N GLN A 31 -10.37 -28.43 -17.51
CA GLN A 31 -11.70 -28.19 -18.04
C GLN A 31 -12.65 -27.64 -16.98
N ALA A 32 -12.59 -28.14 -15.74
CA ALA A 32 -13.34 -27.59 -14.62
C ALA A 32 -13.01 -26.10 -14.40
N SER A 33 -11.72 -25.77 -14.40
CA SER A 33 -11.20 -24.41 -14.29
C SER A 33 -11.71 -23.50 -15.40
N THR A 34 -11.62 -23.93 -16.66
CA THR A 34 -12.10 -23.18 -17.82
C THR A 34 -13.61 -22.92 -17.78
N LEU A 35 -14.41 -23.91 -17.40
CA LEU A 35 -15.87 -23.77 -17.31
C LEU A 35 -16.27 -22.82 -16.18
N CYS A 36 -15.59 -22.89 -15.04
CA CYS A 36 -15.73 -21.88 -13.99
C CYS A 36 -15.39 -20.47 -14.50
N ASP A 37 -14.31 -20.28 -15.26
CA ASP A 37 -13.95 -18.97 -15.82
C ASP A 37 -15.04 -18.42 -16.78
N TYR A 38 -15.63 -19.30 -17.61
CA TYR A 38 -16.76 -18.93 -18.46
C TYR A 38 -18.01 -18.57 -17.65
N ALA A 39 -18.31 -19.33 -16.60
CA ALA A 39 -19.43 -19.07 -15.69
C ALA A 39 -19.27 -17.73 -14.97
N LEU A 40 -18.08 -17.45 -14.41
CA LEU A 40 -17.75 -16.19 -13.75
C LEU A 40 -17.84 -15.01 -14.71
N LYS A 41 -17.27 -15.13 -15.92
CA LYS A 41 -17.34 -14.07 -16.94
C LYS A 41 -18.79 -13.72 -17.30
N THR A 42 -19.64 -14.74 -17.42
CA THR A 42 -21.06 -14.58 -17.75
C THR A 42 -21.80 -13.87 -16.61
N LEU A 43 -21.63 -14.34 -15.37
CA LEU A 43 -22.21 -13.70 -14.18
C LEU A 43 -21.76 -12.24 -14.06
N LEU A 44 -20.46 -11.96 -14.12
CA LEU A 44 -19.90 -10.61 -13.97
C LEU A 44 -20.34 -9.64 -15.07
N SER A 45 -20.79 -10.14 -16.23
CA SER A 45 -21.35 -9.33 -17.31
C SER A 45 -22.86 -9.09 -17.21
N GLY A 46 -23.54 -9.75 -16.26
CA GLY A 46 -24.98 -9.67 -16.05
C GLY A 46 -25.41 -8.39 -15.34
N ASP A 47 -26.60 -7.88 -15.68
CA ASP A 47 -27.18 -6.70 -15.04
C ASP A 47 -27.89 -7.05 -13.73
N ARG A 48 -27.13 -6.98 -12.62
CA ARG A 48 -27.61 -7.25 -11.26
C ARG A 48 -28.72 -6.30 -10.81
N ASN A 49 -28.79 -5.08 -11.36
CA ASN A 49 -29.79 -4.09 -10.93
C ASN A 49 -31.21 -4.45 -11.38
N SER A 50 -31.33 -5.38 -12.33
CA SER A 50 -32.60 -5.85 -12.88
C SER A 50 -33.17 -7.08 -12.16
N MET A 51 -32.44 -7.67 -11.20
CA MET A 51 -32.78 -8.93 -10.55
C MET A 51 -33.68 -8.73 -9.31
N LYS A 52 -34.57 -9.70 -9.06
CA LYS A 52 -35.34 -9.76 -7.81
C LYS A 52 -34.47 -10.29 -6.66
N SER A 53 -34.89 -10.04 -5.42
CA SER A 53 -34.14 -10.44 -4.21
C SER A 53 -33.82 -11.94 -4.14
N GLU A 54 -34.74 -12.80 -4.55
CA GLU A 54 -34.55 -14.26 -4.56
C GLU A 54 -33.56 -14.70 -5.66
N GLU A 55 -33.56 -14.00 -6.80
CA GLU A 55 -32.63 -14.24 -7.91
C GLU A 55 -31.23 -13.79 -7.53
N LEU A 56 -31.11 -12.68 -6.78
CA LEU A 56 -29.84 -12.21 -6.22
C LEU A 56 -29.26 -13.19 -5.20
N ASP A 57 -30.07 -13.73 -4.28
CA ASP A 57 -29.61 -14.73 -3.30
C ASP A 57 -29.10 -16.01 -3.99
N TYR A 58 -29.84 -16.51 -5.00
CA TYR A 58 -29.39 -17.67 -5.78
C TYR A 58 -28.13 -17.36 -6.62
N TYR A 59 -28.08 -16.19 -7.26
CA TYR A 59 -26.94 -15.72 -8.02
C TYR A 59 -25.66 -15.66 -7.16
N ASP A 60 -25.76 -15.10 -5.95
CA ASP A 60 -24.62 -14.95 -5.04
C ASP A 60 -24.15 -16.34 -4.54
N LYS A 61 -25.07 -17.25 -4.18
CA LYS A 61 -24.73 -18.64 -3.84
C LYS A 61 -24.06 -19.41 -4.99
N LEU A 62 -24.54 -19.20 -6.21
CA LEU A 62 -23.97 -19.84 -7.39
C LEU A 62 -22.58 -19.29 -7.71
N MET A 63 -22.39 -17.96 -7.60
CA MET A 63 -21.09 -17.31 -7.73
C MET A 63 -20.08 -17.85 -6.70
N ASP A 64 -20.47 -17.96 -5.44
CA ASP A 64 -19.67 -18.57 -4.37
C ASP A 64 -19.25 -20.00 -4.72
N SER A 65 -20.22 -20.84 -5.13
CA SER A 65 -19.94 -22.23 -5.50
C SER A 65 -18.94 -22.34 -6.67
N ILE A 66 -19.11 -21.51 -7.71
CA ILE A 66 -18.20 -21.45 -8.85
C ILE A 66 -16.81 -20.99 -8.45
N CYS A 67 -16.70 -19.94 -7.63
CA CYS A 67 -15.42 -19.45 -7.13
C CYS A 67 -14.71 -20.54 -6.32
N ARG A 68 -15.42 -21.23 -5.42
CA ARG A 68 -14.86 -22.33 -4.62
C ARG A 68 -14.38 -23.46 -5.52
N LEU A 69 -15.19 -23.89 -6.47
CA LEU A 69 -14.84 -24.96 -7.39
C LEU A 69 -13.64 -24.57 -8.26
N ARG A 70 -13.59 -23.33 -8.73
CA ARG A 70 -12.46 -22.79 -9.50
C ARG A 70 -11.16 -22.80 -8.71
N ILE A 71 -11.21 -22.36 -7.44
CA ILE A 71 -10.06 -22.38 -6.53
C ILE A 71 -9.60 -23.83 -6.29
N LYS A 72 -10.54 -24.75 -6.02
CA LYS A 72 -10.23 -26.18 -5.85
C LYS A 72 -9.57 -26.75 -7.11
N ALA A 73 -10.11 -26.45 -8.30
CA ALA A 73 -9.55 -26.89 -9.59
C ALA A 73 -8.14 -26.32 -9.80
N ALA A 74 -7.93 -25.02 -9.51
CA ALA A 74 -6.63 -24.38 -9.61
C ALA A 74 -5.58 -25.04 -8.70
N GLN A 75 -5.94 -25.34 -7.45
CA GLN A 75 -5.07 -26.03 -6.50
C GLN A 75 -4.64 -27.43 -7.00
N LYS A 76 -5.53 -28.11 -7.73
CA LYS A 76 -5.25 -29.43 -8.30
C LYS A 76 -4.42 -29.37 -9.59
N LEU A 77 -4.59 -28.32 -10.40
CA LEU A 77 -3.79 -28.09 -11.62
C LEU A 77 -2.36 -27.70 -11.33
N TYR A 78 -2.16 -26.92 -10.28
CA TYR A 78 -0.86 -26.42 -9.87
C TYR A 78 -0.53 -26.94 -8.46
N PRO A 79 -0.35 -28.27 -8.29
CA PRO A 79 -0.10 -28.88 -6.98
C PRO A 79 1.26 -28.47 -6.39
N GLN A 80 2.08 -27.73 -7.15
CA GLN A 80 3.41 -27.25 -6.80
C GLN A 80 3.47 -25.71 -6.86
N LYS A 81 2.86 -25.05 -5.87
CA LYS A 81 3.55 -24.17 -4.90
C LYS A 81 2.53 -23.46 -4.01
N THR A 82 2.23 -24.04 -2.86
CA THR A 82 2.09 -23.24 -1.64
C THR A 82 2.91 -23.92 -0.57
N GLU A 83 4.22 -23.64 -0.55
CA GLU A 83 5.04 -23.68 0.68
C GLU A 83 4.59 -22.60 1.68
N SER A 84 3.48 -21.91 1.42
CA SER A 84 3.04 -20.74 2.14
C SER A 84 2.01 -21.10 3.20
N ASP A 85 2.33 -20.78 4.44
CA ASP A 85 1.44 -20.91 5.60
C ASP A 85 0.28 -19.89 5.63
N PHE A 86 0.06 -19.10 4.55
CA PHE A 86 -1.00 -18.09 4.54
C PHE A 86 -2.39 -18.72 4.31
N PRO A 87 -3.35 -18.56 5.25
CA PRO A 87 -4.63 -19.23 5.16
C PRO A 87 -5.59 -18.47 4.22
N LEU A 88 -5.75 -18.98 2.98
CA LEU A 88 -6.74 -18.47 2.03
C LEU A 88 -8.11 -19.10 2.28
N VAL A 89 -9.13 -18.26 2.50
CA VAL A 89 -10.53 -18.69 2.69
C VAL A 89 -11.48 -17.86 1.83
N PHE A 90 -12.60 -18.48 1.45
CA PHE A 90 -13.69 -17.83 0.75
C PHE A 90 -14.96 -17.89 1.62
N ASN A 91 -15.47 -16.73 2.00
CA ASN A 91 -16.68 -16.53 2.80
C ASN A 91 -17.29 -15.16 2.45
N ASP A 92 -18.51 -14.90 2.94
CA ASP A 92 -19.28 -13.69 2.62
C ASP A 92 -18.50 -12.38 2.90
N ARG A 93 -17.65 -12.38 3.94
CA ARG A 93 -16.82 -11.20 4.27
C ARG A 93 -15.75 -10.96 3.22
N VAL A 94 -15.13 -12.01 2.68
CA VAL A 94 -14.14 -11.93 1.59
C VAL A 94 -14.83 -11.62 0.26
N GLU A 95 -15.93 -12.30 -0.03
CA GLU A 95 -16.73 -12.09 -1.25
C GLU A 95 -17.19 -10.64 -1.37
N LYS A 96 -17.69 -10.03 -0.28
CA LYS A 96 -18.02 -8.61 -0.23
C LYS A 96 -16.91 -7.72 -0.81
N TRP A 97 -15.65 -8.00 -0.46
CA TRP A 97 -14.51 -7.22 -0.94
C TRP A 97 -14.06 -7.60 -2.35
N LEU A 98 -14.20 -8.86 -2.76
CA LEU A 98 -14.02 -9.25 -4.16
C LEU A 98 -15.01 -8.55 -5.09
N VAL A 99 -16.30 -8.53 -4.73
CA VAL A 99 -17.35 -7.80 -5.46
C VAL A 99 -17.05 -6.31 -5.50
N TYR A 100 -16.60 -5.73 -4.38
CA TYR A 100 -16.21 -4.33 -4.36
C TYR A 100 -15.02 -4.06 -5.28
N TYR A 101 -13.94 -4.83 -5.18
CA TYR A 101 -12.72 -4.61 -5.98
C TYR A 101 -12.91 -4.91 -7.46
N THR A 102 -13.77 -5.84 -7.84
CA THR A 102 -14.09 -6.13 -9.26
C THR A 102 -15.23 -5.28 -9.82
N GLY A 103 -15.98 -4.59 -8.96
CA GLY A 103 -17.08 -3.70 -9.33
C GLY A 103 -16.79 -2.23 -8.98
N PRO A 104 -17.51 -1.60 -8.02
CA PRO A 104 -17.41 -0.16 -7.75
C PRO A 104 -15.99 0.35 -7.42
N GLY A 105 -15.15 -0.49 -6.81
CA GLY A 105 -13.78 -0.19 -6.43
C GLY A 105 -12.73 -0.45 -7.53
N LYS A 106 -13.12 -1.02 -8.67
CA LYS A 106 -12.20 -1.51 -9.71
C LYS A 106 -11.20 -0.48 -10.23
N VAL A 107 -11.66 0.75 -10.44
CA VAL A 107 -10.79 1.84 -10.93
C VAL A 107 -9.65 2.16 -9.95
N TYR A 108 -9.91 2.05 -8.65
CA TYR A 108 -8.88 2.27 -7.62
C TYR A 108 -7.98 1.05 -7.49
N PHE A 109 -8.58 -0.15 -7.41
CA PHE A 109 -7.83 -1.38 -7.25
C PHE A 109 -6.88 -1.64 -8.43
N LYS A 110 -7.32 -1.34 -9.66
CA LYS A 110 -6.47 -1.39 -10.86
C LYS A 110 -5.19 -0.56 -10.70
N LYS A 111 -5.31 0.68 -10.22
CA LYS A 111 -4.15 1.56 -9.97
C LYS A 111 -3.24 1.02 -8.87
N TRP A 112 -3.80 0.36 -7.86
CA TRP A 112 -3.01 -0.25 -6.79
C TRP A 112 -2.25 -1.48 -7.29
N LEU A 113 -2.87 -2.31 -8.14
CA LEU A 113 -2.20 -3.44 -8.81
C LEU A 113 -1.06 -2.96 -9.72
N GLU A 114 -1.33 -1.96 -10.57
CA GLU A 114 -0.30 -1.36 -11.45
C GLU A 114 0.91 -0.86 -10.65
N ARG A 115 0.66 -0.18 -9.51
CA ARG A 115 1.74 0.26 -8.63
C ARG A 115 2.41 -0.89 -7.89
N SER A 116 1.67 -1.96 -7.58
CA SER A 116 2.20 -3.15 -6.91
C SER A 116 3.33 -3.78 -7.71
N GLY A 117 3.22 -3.81 -9.05
CA GLY A 117 4.27 -4.35 -9.93
C GLY A 117 5.66 -3.80 -9.61
N ASN A 118 5.76 -2.51 -9.26
CA ASN A 118 7.00 -1.81 -8.91
C ASN A 118 7.77 -2.40 -7.72
N TYR A 119 7.07 -3.00 -6.76
CA TYR A 119 7.64 -3.36 -5.45
C TYR A 119 7.35 -4.80 -5.04
N VAL A 120 6.35 -5.47 -5.61
CA VAL A 120 5.87 -6.78 -5.15
C VAL A 120 6.97 -7.84 -5.17
N HIS A 121 7.86 -7.82 -6.17
CA HIS A 121 9.00 -8.73 -6.22
C HIS A 121 9.92 -8.53 -5.00
N MET A 122 10.29 -7.29 -4.71
CA MET A 122 11.13 -6.96 -3.56
C MET A 122 10.42 -7.28 -2.23
N PHE A 123 9.11 -7.05 -2.13
CA PHE A 123 8.34 -7.46 -0.96
C PHE A 123 8.43 -8.97 -0.72
N LYS A 124 8.20 -9.76 -1.77
CA LYS A 124 8.28 -11.23 -1.72
C LYS A 124 9.68 -11.72 -1.38
N GLU A 125 10.73 -11.12 -1.93
CA GLU A 125 12.12 -11.46 -1.60
C GLU A 125 12.43 -11.23 -0.12
N VAL A 126 12.01 -10.08 0.43
CA VAL A 126 12.20 -9.79 1.86
C VAL A 126 11.40 -10.75 2.73
N LEU A 127 10.13 -11.00 2.39
CA LEU A 127 9.28 -11.94 3.15
C LEU A 127 9.85 -13.35 3.13
N ARG A 128 10.28 -13.84 1.97
CA ARG A 128 10.91 -15.16 1.82
C ARG A 128 12.19 -15.27 2.64
N ALA A 129 13.03 -14.23 2.64
CA ALA A 129 14.26 -14.20 3.44
C ALA A 129 13.99 -14.26 4.96
N GLU A 130 12.83 -13.82 5.41
CA GLU A 130 12.39 -13.85 6.81
C GLU A 130 11.58 -15.11 7.17
N ASN A 131 11.44 -16.06 6.22
CA ASN A 131 10.56 -17.25 6.28
C ASN A 131 9.08 -16.89 6.52
N MET A 132 8.61 -15.86 5.82
CA MET A 132 7.24 -15.35 5.91
C MET A 132 6.45 -15.67 4.64
N PRO A 133 5.13 -15.84 4.73
CA PRO A 133 4.28 -16.00 3.55
C PRO A 133 4.38 -14.83 2.56
N GLU A 134 4.59 -15.14 1.29
CA GLU A 134 4.73 -14.14 0.22
C GLU A 134 3.43 -13.38 -0.07
N GLU A 135 2.27 -13.95 0.28
CA GLU A 135 0.94 -13.34 0.17
C GLU A 135 0.84 -12.04 0.99
N LEU A 136 1.64 -11.90 2.06
CA LEU A 136 1.72 -10.67 2.85
C LEU A 136 2.23 -9.48 2.03
N ALA A 137 2.83 -9.70 0.85
CA ALA A 137 3.15 -8.64 -0.10
C ALA A 137 1.91 -7.88 -0.61
N CYS A 138 0.70 -8.38 -0.36
CA CYS A 138 -0.55 -7.66 -0.65
C CYS A 138 -0.97 -6.67 0.45
N VAL A 139 -0.36 -6.70 1.64
CA VAL A 139 -0.69 -5.76 2.73
C VAL A 139 -0.50 -4.29 2.28
N PRO A 140 0.59 -3.89 1.60
CA PRO A 140 0.76 -2.53 1.08
C PRO A 140 -0.32 -2.08 0.09
N ILE A 141 -0.99 -3.01 -0.62
CA ILE A 141 -2.11 -2.69 -1.53
C ILE A 141 -3.25 -2.08 -0.71
N ILE A 142 -3.55 -2.67 0.45
CA ILE A 142 -4.63 -2.22 1.34
C ILE A 142 -4.21 -1.01 2.18
N GLU A 143 -2.97 -0.99 2.67
CA GLU A 143 -2.48 0.07 3.55
C GLU A 143 -2.33 1.42 2.83
N SER A 144 -1.72 1.42 1.64
CA SER A 144 -1.30 2.66 0.98
C SER A 144 -1.71 2.76 -0.48
N GLY A 145 -2.33 1.72 -1.06
CA GLY A 145 -2.45 1.59 -2.51
C GLY A 145 -1.07 1.58 -3.17
N VAL A 146 -0.09 0.97 -2.49
CA VAL A 146 1.32 0.85 -2.85
C VAL A 146 1.96 2.21 -3.20
N TYR A 147 1.73 3.22 -2.35
CA TYR A 147 2.27 4.56 -2.54
C TYR A 147 3.27 4.95 -1.43
N PRO A 148 4.58 5.07 -1.73
CA PRO A 148 5.61 5.36 -0.73
C PRO A 148 5.47 6.69 0.03
N PHE A 149 4.75 7.67 -0.54
CA PHE A 149 4.51 8.95 0.12
C PHE A 149 3.13 9.03 0.80
N ALA A 150 2.40 7.91 0.93
CA ALA A 150 1.11 7.88 1.59
C ALA A 150 1.21 8.34 3.06
N VAL A 151 0.26 9.17 3.48
CA VAL A 151 0.12 9.64 4.87
C VAL A 151 -1.33 9.54 5.30
N SER A 152 -1.63 8.75 6.33
CA SER A 152 -2.99 8.64 6.88
C SER A 152 -3.37 9.87 7.72
N ARG A 153 -4.66 9.99 8.04
CA ARG A 153 -5.17 10.98 9.00
C ARG A 153 -4.55 10.85 10.39
N ALA A 154 -4.16 9.61 10.77
CA ALA A 154 -3.46 9.32 12.02
C ALA A 154 -1.94 9.55 11.94
N ASN A 155 -1.41 9.94 10.78
CA ASN A 155 0.03 10.11 10.49
C ASN A 155 0.84 8.80 10.39
N ALA A 156 0.16 7.71 10.03
CA ALA A 156 0.84 6.53 9.48
C ALA A 156 1.47 6.90 8.12
N VAL A 157 2.67 6.38 7.82
CA VAL A 157 3.45 6.81 6.64
C VAL A 157 3.96 5.62 5.84
N GLY A 158 3.95 5.79 4.52
CA GLY A 158 4.63 4.93 3.57
C GLY A 158 3.84 3.70 3.15
N LEU A 159 4.54 2.78 2.47
CA LEU A 159 3.96 1.59 1.84
C LEU A 159 3.18 0.72 2.85
N TRP A 160 3.78 0.55 4.03
CA TRP A 160 3.29 -0.29 5.12
C TRP A 160 2.54 0.49 6.22
N GLN A 161 2.30 1.80 6.01
CA GLN A 161 1.59 2.68 6.94
C GLN A 161 2.06 2.57 8.41
N PHE A 162 3.36 2.77 8.63
CA PHE A 162 3.89 2.81 9.99
C PHE A 162 3.53 4.10 10.74
N MET A 163 2.95 3.94 11.93
CA MET A 163 2.96 4.99 12.94
C MET A 163 4.40 5.28 13.39
N LYS A 164 4.74 6.53 13.71
CA LYS A 164 6.12 6.90 14.08
C LYS A 164 6.67 6.05 15.25
N PRO A 165 6.00 5.94 16.40
CA PRO A 165 6.54 5.18 17.53
C PRO A 165 6.73 3.70 17.19
N THR A 166 5.78 3.11 16.44
CA THR A 166 5.86 1.72 16.00
C THR A 166 7.02 1.51 15.02
N GLY A 167 7.21 2.41 14.06
CA GLY A 167 8.33 2.35 13.14
C GLY A 167 9.67 2.39 13.88
N GLU A 168 9.80 3.25 14.89
CA GLU A 168 11.02 3.35 15.73
C GLU A 168 11.30 2.04 16.48
N ILE A 169 10.27 1.39 17.03
CA ILE A 169 10.40 0.07 17.68
C ILE A 169 10.96 -0.98 16.71
N PHE A 170 10.53 -0.94 15.45
CA PHE A 170 10.98 -1.88 14.40
C PHE A 170 12.19 -1.39 13.61
N GLY A 171 12.91 -0.38 14.13
CA GLY A 171 14.19 0.08 13.59
C GLY A 171 14.11 1.01 12.39
N LEU A 172 12.97 1.66 12.16
CA LEU A 172 12.83 2.73 11.17
C LEU A 172 13.17 4.07 11.78
N GLU A 173 14.15 4.75 11.20
CA GLU A 173 14.57 6.07 11.63
C GLU A 173 13.84 7.19 10.90
N ARG A 174 13.76 8.35 11.57
CA ARG A 174 13.21 9.57 10.99
C ARG A 174 13.84 10.80 11.63
N ASN A 175 14.29 11.72 10.79
CA ASN A 175 14.64 13.07 11.21
C ASN A 175 14.04 14.11 10.24
N HIS A 176 14.62 15.32 10.19
CA HIS A 176 14.16 16.37 9.29
C HIS A 176 14.51 16.12 7.82
N TRP A 177 15.54 15.31 7.54
CA TRP A 177 16.11 15.03 6.23
C TRP A 177 15.50 13.80 5.59
N TYR A 178 15.23 12.76 6.38
CA TYR A 178 14.69 11.50 5.89
C TYR A 178 13.61 10.90 6.80
N ASP A 179 12.77 10.04 6.23
CA ASP A 179 11.72 9.27 6.91
C ASP A 179 11.70 7.86 6.32
N GLU A 180 12.37 6.90 6.99
CA GLU A 180 12.61 5.55 6.47
C GLU A 180 11.33 4.70 6.38
N ARG A 181 10.23 5.16 6.97
CA ARG A 181 8.91 4.58 6.73
C ARG A 181 8.49 4.63 5.26
N ARG A 182 9.10 5.53 4.47
CA ARG A 182 8.92 5.60 3.02
C ARG A 182 9.91 4.78 2.23
N ASP A 183 11.04 4.36 2.82
CA ASP A 183 12.01 3.50 2.14
C ASP A 183 11.38 2.11 1.92
N PRO A 184 11.28 1.62 0.66
CA PRO A 184 10.60 0.37 0.39
C PRO A 184 11.23 -0.85 1.06
N VAL A 185 12.56 -0.94 1.11
CA VAL A 185 13.25 -2.12 1.64
C VAL A 185 13.21 -2.11 3.18
N LYS A 186 13.56 -0.98 3.80
CA LYS A 186 13.58 -0.84 5.26
C LYS A 186 12.18 -1.01 5.85
N SER A 187 11.17 -0.34 5.29
CA SER A 187 9.79 -0.47 5.78
C SER A 187 9.23 -1.88 5.62
N THR A 188 9.59 -2.60 4.55
CA THR A 188 9.19 -4.01 4.37
C THR A 188 9.85 -4.92 5.40
N LYS A 189 11.15 -4.76 5.66
CA LYS A 189 11.84 -5.53 6.71
C LYS A 189 11.24 -5.27 8.10
N ALA A 190 10.92 -4.02 8.41
CA ALA A 190 10.24 -3.66 9.65
C ALA A 190 8.84 -4.29 9.74
N ALA A 191 8.06 -4.28 8.65
CA ALA A 191 6.75 -4.90 8.60
C ALA A 191 6.80 -6.43 8.75
N ALA A 192 7.77 -7.08 8.10
CA ALA A 192 7.99 -8.52 8.23
C ALA A 192 8.28 -8.90 9.69
N LYS A 193 9.18 -8.17 10.37
CA LYS A 193 9.46 -8.37 11.80
C LYS A 193 8.22 -8.18 12.67
N MET A 194 7.47 -7.09 12.46
CA MET A 194 6.24 -6.82 13.21
C MET A 194 5.18 -7.91 13.00
N LEU A 195 4.93 -8.32 11.75
CA LEU A 195 3.96 -9.36 11.44
C LEU A 195 4.38 -10.72 12.00
N LYS A 196 5.69 -11.00 12.04
CA LYS A 196 6.24 -12.22 12.64
C LYS A 196 6.00 -12.24 14.16
N GLU A 197 6.32 -11.16 14.87
CA GLU A 197 6.03 -11.06 16.32
C GLU A 197 4.53 -11.20 16.61
N LEU A 198 3.66 -10.63 15.76
CA LEU A 198 2.22 -10.77 15.89
C LEU A 198 1.77 -12.21 15.61
N ARG A 199 2.33 -12.87 14.59
CA ARG A 199 2.04 -14.27 14.27
C ARG A 199 2.48 -15.21 15.39
N ASP A 200 3.65 -14.99 15.97
CA ASP A 200 4.17 -15.78 17.09
C ASP A 200 3.31 -15.60 18.33
N LYS A 201 2.80 -14.38 18.56
CA LYS A 201 1.94 -14.06 19.70
C LYS A 201 0.55 -14.70 19.62
N PHE A 202 -0.09 -14.66 18.47
CA PHE A 202 -1.49 -15.09 18.32
C PHE A 202 -1.63 -16.52 17.80
N ASP A 203 -0.53 -17.11 17.35
CA ASP A 203 -0.48 -18.36 16.60
C ASP A 203 -1.42 -18.41 15.37
N ASP A 204 -1.78 -17.25 14.81
CA ASP A 204 -2.80 -17.15 13.76
C ASP A 204 -2.57 -15.90 12.88
N TRP A 205 -2.62 -16.08 11.56
CA TRP A 205 -2.39 -14.99 10.60
C TRP A 205 -3.53 -13.97 10.55
N TYR A 206 -4.78 -14.39 10.76
CA TYR A 206 -5.91 -13.47 10.76
C TYR A 206 -5.86 -12.54 11.97
N LEU A 207 -5.59 -13.08 13.16
CA LEU A 207 -5.38 -12.31 14.37
C LEU A 207 -4.13 -11.43 14.27
N ALA A 208 -3.05 -11.92 13.66
CA ALA A 208 -1.85 -11.10 13.42
C ALA A 208 -2.15 -9.89 12.53
N LEU A 209 -2.86 -10.07 11.41
CA LEU A 209 -3.28 -8.98 10.53
C LEU A 209 -4.28 -8.03 11.22
N ALA A 210 -5.23 -8.56 11.97
CA ALA A 210 -6.16 -7.74 12.77
C ALA A 210 -5.42 -6.89 13.81
N ALA A 211 -4.38 -7.44 14.43
CA ALA A 211 -3.53 -6.75 15.40
C ALA A 211 -2.60 -5.73 14.73
N TYR A 212 -2.15 -6.00 13.50
CA TYR A 212 -1.40 -5.03 12.69
C TYR A 212 -2.22 -3.76 12.44
N ASN A 213 -3.48 -3.92 12.05
CA ASN A 213 -4.40 -2.80 11.81
C ASN A 213 -4.81 -2.06 13.09
N SER A 214 -5.11 -2.80 14.17
CA SER A 214 -5.88 -2.26 15.30
C SER A 214 -5.12 -2.23 16.64
N GLY A 215 -3.91 -2.79 16.65
CA GLY A 215 -3.05 -2.95 17.81
C GLY A 215 -3.27 -4.26 18.55
N GLN A 216 -2.17 -4.93 18.91
CA GLN A 216 -2.18 -6.22 19.62
C GLN A 216 -2.96 -6.22 20.95
N THR A 217 -2.96 -5.11 21.69
CA THR A 217 -3.66 -5.02 22.98
C THR A 217 -5.17 -5.10 22.78
N ARG A 218 -5.69 -4.49 21.70
CA ARG A 218 -7.11 -4.52 21.37
C ARG A 218 -7.56 -5.94 21.03
N VAL A 219 -6.82 -6.61 20.16
CA VAL A 219 -7.11 -8.00 19.77
C VAL A 219 -7.02 -8.93 20.99
N SER A 220 -5.96 -8.83 21.79
CA SER A 220 -5.80 -9.65 23.01
C SER A 220 -6.96 -9.44 24.01
N SER A 221 -7.41 -8.19 24.16
CA SER A 221 -8.54 -7.86 25.04
C SER A 221 -9.86 -8.40 24.51
N ALA A 222 -10.06 -8.37 23.19
CA ALA A 222 -11.25 -8.92 22.55
C ALA A 222 -11.32 -10.44 22.73
N ILE A 223 -10.21 -11.14 22.47
CA ILE A 223 -10.10 -12.60 22.64
C ILE A 223 -10.47 -12.98 24.07
N LYS A 224 -9.84 -12.33 25.07
CA LYS A 224 -10.11 -12.62 26.49
C LYS A 224 -11.56 -12.33 26.88
N LYS A 225 -12.16 -11.25 26.36
CA LYS A 225 -13.52 -10.85 26.73
C LYS A 225 -14.58 -11.76 26.12
N GLN A 226 -14.34 -12.27 24.92
CA GLN A 226 -15.32 -13.04 24.13
C GLN A 226 -15.08 -14.55 24.19
N ASP A 227 -14.01 -14.98 24.87
CA ASP A 227 -13.63 -16.39 25.03
C ASP A 227 -13.51 -17.13 23.69
N THR A 228 -12.95 -16.45 22.69
CA THR A 228 -12.67 -17.02 21.37
C THR A 228 -11.40 -16.43 20.77
N ASN A 229 -10.58 -17.27 20.16
CA ASN A 229 -9.42 -16.89 19.36
C ASN A 229 -9.66 -17.08 17.85
N ASN A 230 -10.87 -17.44 17.43
CA ASN A 230 -11.23 -17.50 16.02
C ASN A 230 -11.56 -16.08 15.54
N PHE A 231 -10.73 -15.51 14.65
CA PHE A 231 -10.96 -14.19 14.06
C PHE A 231 -12.35 -14.05 13.41
N TRP A 232 -12.89 -15.12 12.82
CA TRP A 232 -14.17 -15.07 12.12
C TRP A 232 -15.36 -14.92 13.06
N ASP A 233 -15.21 -15.37 14.31
CA ASP A 233 -16.22 -15.27 15.37
C ASP A 233 -16.00 -14.06 16.29
N LEU A 234 -14.81 -13.43 16.22
CA LEU A 234 -14.42 -12.36 17.11
C LEU A 234 -15.00 -11.00 16.67
N TYR A 235 -15.76 -10.36 17.55
CA TYR A 235 -16.23 -8.99 17.33
C TYR A 235 -15.11 -7.98 17.55
N LEU A 236 -14.82 -7.19 16.51
CA LEU A 236 -13.79 -6.14 16.50
C LEU A 236 -14.37 -4.85 15.90
N PRO A 237 -13.69 -3.69 15.98
CA PRO A 237 -14.12 -2.52 15.24
C PRO A 237 -14.29 -2.84 13.76
N LYS A 238 -15.34 -2.31 13.12
CA LYS A 238 -15.69 -2.68 11.74
C LYS A 238 -14.54 -2.51 10.74
N GLU A 239 -13.72 -1.48 10.93
CA GLU A 239 -12.51 -1.26 10.14
C GLU A 239 -11.55 -2.46 10.17
N THR A 240 -11.35 -3.05 11.34
CA THR A 240 -10.49 -4.20 11.59
C THR A 240 -11.12 -5.51 11.13
N GLU A 241 -12.42 -5.69 11.36
CA GLU A 241 -13.16 -6.85 10.83
C GLU A 241 -13.11 -6.91 9.31
N ASP A 242 -13.19 -5.75 8.65
CA ASP A 242 -13.11 -5.66 7.19
C ASP A 242 -11.64 -5.70 6.69
N TYR A 243 -10.64 -5.50 7.55
CA TYR A 243 -9.23 -5.43 7.15
C TYR A 243 -8.68 -6.76 6.63
N VAL A 244 -8.87 -7.85 7.37
CA VAL A 244 -8.37 -9.18 6.98
C VAL A 244 -9.03 -9.67 5.68
N PRO A 245 -10.37 -9.60 5.52
CA PRO A 245 -11.02 -9.99 4.27
C PRO A 245 -10.58 -9.15 3.06
N LYS A 246 -10.29 -7.85 3.22
CA LYS A 246 -9.73 -7.02 2.15
C LYS A 246 -8.40 -7.57 1.63
N ILE A 247 -7.52 -7.98 2.56
CA ILE A 247 -6.20 -8.54 2.20
C ILE A 247 -6.39 -9.86 1.47
N ILE A 248 -7.23 -10.76 1.97
CA ILE A 248 -7.48 -12.06 1.32
C ILE A 248 -8.04 -11.85 -0.09
N ALA A 249 -9.02 -10.96 -0.26
CA ALA A 249 -9.56 -10.60 -1.57
C ALA A 249 -8.46 -10.03 -2.49
N ALA A 250 -7.59 -9.16 -1.97
CA ALA A 250 -6.46 -8.63 -2.73
C ALA A 250 -5.45 -9.72 -3.12
N VAL A 251 -5.19 -10.70 -2.26
CA VAL A 251 -4.33 -11.86 -2.57
C VAL A 251 -4.95 -12.70 -3.68
N MET A 252 -6.24 -13.02 -3.60
CA MET A 252 -6.95 -13.77 -4.64
C MET A 252 -6.87 -13.06 -5.99
N ILE A 253 -7.16 -11.76 -6.02
CA ILE A 253 -7.05 -10.97 -7.26
C ILE A 253 -5.59 -10.90 -7.75
N SER A 254 -4.62 -10.76 -6.86
CA SER A 254 -3.21 -10.63 -7.27
C SER A 254 -2.60 -11.95 -7.74
N LYS A 255 -3.12 -13.10 -7.29
CA LYS A 255 -2.72 -14.42 -7.79
C LYS A 255 -3.25 -14.69 -9.19
N ASP A 256 -4.48 -14.27 -9.47
CA ASP A 256 -5.15 -14.55 -10.75
C ASP A 256 -5.86 -13.30 -11.33
N PRO A 257 -5.13 -12.22 -11.65
CA PRO A 257 -5.73 -10.92 -12.01
C PRO A 257 -6.67 -10.99 -13.21
N LEU A 258 -6.34 -11.84 -14.20
CA LEU A 258 -7.15 -12.04 -15.41
C LEU A 258 -8.54 -12.59 -15.09
N ILE A 259 -8.67 -13.53 -14.14
CA ILE A 259 -9.96 -14.12 -13.73
C ILE A 259 -10.89 -13.03 -13.17
N PHE A 260 -10.31 -12.09 -12.43
CA PHE A 260 -11.04 -10.98 -11.81
C PHE A 260 -11.16 -9.75 -12.72
N GLY A 261 -10.78 -9.88 -13.99
CA GLY A 261 -10.93 -8.85 -15.02
C GLY A 261 -9.93 -7.70 -14.91
N PHE A 262 -8.73 -7.98 -14.41
CA PHE A 262 -7.56 -7.08 -14.42
C PHE A 262 -6.52 -7.57 -15.43
N SER A 263 -5.66 -6.68 -15.89
CA SER A 263 -4.46 -7.04 -16.66
C SER A 263 -3.37 -7.60 -15.75
N ASP A 264 -2.53 -8.49 -16.28
CA ASP A 264 -1.32 -8.95 -15.58
C ASP A 264 -0.16 -7.96 -15.82
N ASP A 265 -0.26 -6.80 -15.17
CA ASP A 265 0.76 -5.73 -15.25
C ASP A 265 1.77 -5.82 -14.08
N THR A 266 1.88 -6.98 -13.42
CA THR A 266 2.68 -7.14 -12.18
C THR A 266 4.19 -7.25 -12.42
N ASN A 267 4.64 -7.19 -13.67
CA ASN A 267 6.03 -7.47 -14.05
C ASN A 267 6.95 -6.23 -14.09
N ASN A 268 6.43 -5.06 -13.70
CA ASN A 268 7.19 -3.81 -13.70
C ASN A 268 8.14 -3.72 -12.50
N GLN A 269 9.33 -4.34 -12.55
CA GLN A 269 10.30 -4.22 -11.45
C GLN A 269 11.01 -2.86 -11.47
N ILE A 270 10.97 -2.10 -10.37
CA ILE A 270 11.85 -0.93 -10.21
C ILE A 270 13.30 -1.42 -10.16
N LYS A 271 14.10 -0.96 -11.11
CA LYS A 271 15.55 -1.20 -11.15
C LYS A 271 16.29 0.12 -10.97
N TYR A 272 17.34 0.08 -10.18
CA TYR A 272 18.21 1.22 -9.93
C TYR A 272 19.64 0.76 -9.72
N GLU A 273 20.56 1.68 -9.95
CA GLU A 273 21.95 1.58 -9.52
C GLU A 273 22.14 2.47 -8.28
N THR A 274 23.27 2.31 -7.60
CA THR A 274 23.61 3.15 -6.44
C THR A 274 24.95 3.82 -6.60
N VAL A 275 25.09 4.99 -6.00
CA VAL A 275 26.36 5.72 -5.89
C VAL A 275 26.51 6.28 -4.48
N ASP A 276 27.73 6.27 -3.97
CA ASP A 276 28.05 6.89 -2.71
C ASP A 276 28.25 8.40 -2.88
N VAL A 277 27.58 9.18 -2.05
CA VAL A 277 27.81 10.62 -1.93
C VAL A 277 28.18 10.99 -0.50
N TYR A 278 29.11 11.94 -0.34
CA TYR A 278 29.78 12.21 0.92
C TYR A 278 29.32 13.52 1.59
N GLY A 279 28.09 13.95 1.31
CA GLY A 279 27.54 15.19 1.83
C GLY A 279 26.13 15.47 1.31
N PRO A 280 25.57 16.65 1.63
CA PRO A 280 24.19 17.00 1.28
C PRO A 280 24.10 17.44 -0.18
N VAL A 281 23.88 16.46 -1.06
CA VAL A 281 23.68 16.64 -2.50
C VAL A 281 22.22 16.95 -2.78
N ASP A 282 21.97 18.07 -3.47
CA ASP A 282 20.65 18.43 -3.97
C ASP A 282 20.18 17.45 -5.06
N LEU A 283 18.97 16.90 -4.97
CA LEU A 283 18.46 15.97 -5.98
C LEU A 283 18.32 16.64 -7.36
N LYS A 284 18.09 17.95 -7.39
CA LYS A 284 18.11 18.72 -8.65
C LYS A 284 19.49 18.75 -9.30
N LEU A 285 20.55 18.88 -8.50
CA LEU A 285 21.92 18.79 -8.98
C LEU A 285 22.23 17.37 -9.44
N ALA A 286 21.84 16.37 -8.65
CA ALA A 286 22.04 14.98 -9.00
C ALA A 286 21.37 14.63 -10.33
N ALA A 287 20.13 15.08 -10.56
CA ALA A 287 19.40 14.92 -11.81
C ALA A 287 20.14 15.56 -13.01
N LYS A 288 20.70 16.77 -12.81
CA LYS A 288 21.52 17.44 -13.84
C LYS A 288 22.80 16.66 -14.16
N CYS A 289 23.47 16.13 -13.13
CA CYS A 289 24.70 15.37 -13.27
C CYS A 289 24.46 14.00 -13.93
N SER A 290 23.35 13.33 -13.60
CA SER A 290 22.99 12.03 -14.14
C SER A 290 22.31 12.12 -15.53
N GLY A 291 21.68 13.26 -15.84
CA GLY A 291 20.84 13.40 -17.04
C GLY A 291 19.54 12.60 -16.94
N CYS A 292 18.95 12.49 -15.74
CA CYS A 292 17.59 11.98 -15.53
C CYS A 292 16.65 13.10 -15.06
N LYS A 293 15.36 12.79 -14.93
CA LYS A 293 14.40 13.73 -14.34
C LYS A 293 14.58 13.76 -12.82
N GLU A 294 14.29 14.89 -12.19
CA GLU A 294 14.35 15.00 -10.72
C GLU A 294 13.28 14.13 -10.07
N GLU A 295 12.12 14.00 -10.70
CA GLU A 295 11.01 13.16 -10.27
C GLU A 295 11.41 11.68 -10.19
N ASP A 296 12.26 11.20 -11.10
CA ASP A 296 12.75 9.82 -11.07
C ASP A 296 13.63 9.57 -9.83
N LEU A 297 14.48 10.55 -9.47
CA LEU A 297 15.30 10.45 -8.26
C LEU A 297 14.46 10.53 -6.99
N ILE A 298 13.44 11.38 -6.95
CA ILE A 298 12.49 11.45 -5.84
C ILE A 298 11.75 10.11 -5.69
N ALA A 299 11.30 9.52 -6.80
CA ALA A 299 10.59 8.24 -6.79
C ALA A 299 11.48 7.08 -6.32
N LEU A 300 12.78 7.08 -6.67
CA LEU A 300 13.74 6.06 -6.25
C LEU A 300 14.23 6.24 -4.80
N ASN A 301 14.23 7.47 -4.28
CA ASN A 301 14.69 7.80 -2.92
C ASN A 301 13.56 8.44 -2.08
N PRO A 302 12.41 7.75 -1.91
CA PRO A 302 11.21 8.31 -1.29
C PRO A 302 11.40 8.70 0.19
N GLU A 303 12.41 8.15 0.86
CA GLU A 303 12.82 8.50 2.21
C GLU A 303 13.27 9.96 2.34
N LEU A 304 13.87 10.54 1.29
CA LEU A 304 14.44 11.89 1.33
C LEU A 304 13.35 12.96 1.37
N SER A 305 13.13 13.52 2.55
CA SER A 305 12.05 14.48 2.82
C SER A 305 12.37 15.91 2.41
N ARG A 306 13.63 16.22 2.08
CA ARG A 306 14.12 17.57 1.73
C ARG A 306 14.72 17.68 0.32
N GLN A 307 14.49 16.68 -0.51
CA GLN A 307 15.02 16.62 -1.88
C GLN A 307 16.54 16.83 -1.91
N CYS A 308 17.24 16.34 -0.89
CA CYS A 308 18.69 16.25 -0.84
C CYS A 308 19.09 15.09 0.06
N THR A 309 20.30 14.59 -0.11
CA THR A 309 20.88 13.61 0.82
C THR A 309 21.14 14.25 2.19
N PRO A 310 21.10 13.49 3.29
CA PRO A 310 21.28 14.01 4.64
C PRO A 310 22.73 14.50 4.85
N PRO A 311 22.94 15.59 5.60
CA PRO A 311 24.28 16.11 5.87
C PRO A 311 25.07 15.26 6.89
N ASP A 312 24.38 14.42 7.66
CA ASP A 312 24.88 13.63 8.78
C ASP A 312 25.11 12.14 8.44
N ILE A 313 24.79 11.71 7.22
CA ILE A 313 25.02 10.33 6.75
C ILE A 313 26.08 10.34 5.66
N ILE A 314 27.25 9.77 5.97
CA ILE A 314 28.42 9.75 5.09
C ILE A 314 29.06 8.35 5.12
N PRO A 315 29.17 7.63 3.98
CA PRO A 315 28.52 7.96 2.71
C PRO A 315 26.99 7.76 2.79
N TYR A 316 26.25 8.53 2.01
CA TYR A 316 24.85 8.23 1.69
C TYR A 316 24.78 7.46 0.36
N ILE A 317 24.06 6.35 0.36
CA ILE A 317 23.84 5.51 -0.83
C ILE A 317 22.67 6.09 -1.63
N LEU A 318 22.96 6.89 -2.66
CA LEU A 318 21.95 7.50 -3.53
C LEU A 318 21.55 6.53 -4.64
N LYS A 319 20.24 6.30 -4.81
CA LYS A 319 19.68 5.45 -5.88
C LYS A 319 19.46 6.27 -7.15
N LEU A 320 19.90 5.77 -8.30
CA LEU A 320 19.71 6.38 -9.62
C LEU A 320 19.11 5.39 -10.62
N PRO A 321 18.43 5.86 -11.68
CA PRO A 321 17.98 4.96 -12.74
C PRO A 321 19.16 4.20 -13.37
N VAL A 322 18.90 2.98 -13.85
CA VAL A 322 19.91 2.14 -14.51
C VAL A 322 20.59 2.89 -15.66
N GLY A 323 21.91 2.73 -15.79
CA GLY A 323 22.76 3.38 -16.78
C GLY A 323 23.12 4.84 -16.46
N LYS A 324 22.71 5.38 -15.31
CA LYS A 324 22.93 6.80 -14.97
C LYS A 324 24.08 7.02 -14.00
N SER A 325 24.57 6.00 -13.30
CA SER A 325 25.62 6.16 -12.28
C SER A 325 26.95 6.62 -12.88
N ALA A 326 27.37 6.05 -14.00
CA ALA A 326 28.62 6.43 -14.66
C ALA A 326 28.62 7.90 -15.12
N VAL A 327 27.50 8.35 -15.70
CA VAL A 327 27.33 9.75 -16.14
C VAL A 327 27.30 10.69 -14.93
N PHE A 328 26.60 10.31 -13.86
CA PHE A 328 26.59 11.04 -12.61
C PHE A 328 28.02 11.20 -12.06
N ILE A 329 28.77 10.11 -11.88
CA ILE A 329 30.13 10.11 -11.35
C ILE A 329 31.06 10.99 -12.21
N GLN A 330 31.00 10.85 -13.54
CA GLN A 330 31.84 11.63 -14.45
C GLN A 330 31.59 13.13 -14.34
N LYS A 331 30.32 13.56 -14.28
CA LYS A 331 30.00 15.00 -14.19
C LYS A 331 30.17 15.54 -12.77
N PHE A 332 29.79 14.76 -11.76
CA PHE A 332 29.84 15.15 -10.35
C PHE A 332 31.28 15.29 -9.85
N SER A 333 32.20 14.41 -10.28
CA SER A 333 33.63 14.48 -9.91
C SER A 333 34.34 15.74 -10.41
N ARG A 334 33.88 16.34 -11.51
CA ARG A 334 34.43 17.57 -12.10
C ARG A 334 33.97 18.85 -11.38
N LEU A 335 32.97 18.75 -10.50
CA LEU A 335 32.48 19.88 -9.72
C LEU A 335 33.43 20.17 -8.54
N SER A 336 33.59 21.44 -8.21
CA SER A 336 34.22 21.82 -6.94
C SER A 336 33.32 21.44 -5.75
N GLU A 337 33.91 21.30 -4.56
CA GLU A 337 33.17 20.97 -3.33
C GLU A 337 31.99 21.92 -3.05
N LYS A 338 32.18 23.22 -3.32
CA LYS A 338 31.12 24.25 -3.19
C LYS A 338 29.97 24.06 -4.18
N GLN A 339 30.21 23.39 -5.30
CA GLN A 339 29.19 23.08 -6.30
C GLN A 339 28.51 21.74 -6.03
N LYS A 340 29.21 20.77 -5.41
CA LYS A 340 28.68 19.44 -5.10
C LYS A 340 27.66 19.45 -3.97
N TYR A 341 27.94 20.23 -2.93
CA TYR A 341 27.21 20.13 -1.67
C TYR A 341 26.52 21.44 -1.32
N LEU A 342 25.32 21.30 -0.74
CA LEU A 342 24.57 22.44 -0.22
C LEU A 342 25.39 23.16 0.86
N SER A 343 25.40 24.48 0.80
CA SER A 343 26.02 25.31 1.83
C SER A 343 25.27 25.21 3.16
N LYS A 344 25.94 25.56 4.28
CA LYS A 344 25.28 25.66 5.60
C LYS A 344 24.03 26.55 5.59
N LYS A 345 23.99 27.58 4.75
CA LYS A 345 22.83 28.47 4.59
C LYS A 345 21.66 27.75 3.93
N GLU A 346 21.93 26.99 2.87
CA GLU A 346 20.90 26.21 2.15
C GLU A 346 20.38 25.04 2.98
N ILE A 347 21.27 24.36 3.71
CA ILE A 347 20.91 23.31 4.66
C ILE A 347 19.92 23.87 5.69
N ARG A 348 20.26 24.96 6.39
CA ARG A 348 19.37 25.62 7.35
C ARG A 348 18.03 26.04 6.72
N ALA A 349 18.03 26.49 5.46
CA ALA A 349 16.80 26.84 4.76
C ALA A 349 15.90 25.61 4.49
N ARG A 350 16.50 24.44 4.27
CA ARG A 350 15.77 23.17 4.03
C ARG A 350 15.33 22.47 5.31
N GLU A 351 16.06 22.59 6.43
CA GLU A 351 15.64 22.04 7.74
C GLU A 351 14.24 22.52 8.13
N HIS A 352 13.95 23.78 7.83
CA HIS A 352 12.66 24.39 8.10
C HIS A 352 11.68 24.16 6.93
N LYS A 353 10.67 23.32 7.11
CA LYS A 353 9.55 23.13 6.18
C LYS A 353 8.74 24.42 6.14
N VAL A 354 8.78 25.13 5.02
CA VAL A 354 7.96 26.33 4.82
C VAL A 354 6.55 25.91 4.42
N VAL A 355 5.60 26.07 5.32
CA VAL A 355 4.17 26.00 5.02
C VAL A 355 3.69 27.41 4.69
N VAL A 356 3.04 27.57 3.53
CA VAL A 356 2.32 28.80 3.23
C VAL A 356 0.88 28.62 3.71
N TYR A 357 0.52 29.35 4.77
CA TYR A 357 -0.82 29.38 5.34
C TYR A 357 -1.59 30.58 4.80
N LYS A 358 -2.79 30.37 4.29
CA LYS A 358 -3.72 31.46 3.94
C LYS A 358 -4.56 31.75 5.18
N VAL A 359 -4.48 32.97 5.70
CA VAL A 359 -5.23 33.45 6.87
C VAL A 359 -6.73 33.37 6.57
N CYS A 360 -7.49 32.76 7.48
CA CYS A 360 -8.95 32.65 7.42
C CYS A 360 -9.61 33.69 8.33
N SER A 361 -10.91 33.96 8.11
CA SER A 361 -11.68 34.78 9.04
C SER A 361 -11.68 34.15 10.44
N GLY A 362 -11.41 34.94 11.47
CA GLY A 362 -11.27 34.48 12.86
C GLY A 362 -9.87 34.01 13.28
N ASP A 363 -8.89 33.97 12.37
CA ASP A 363 -7.51 33.65 12.73
C ASP A 363 -6.80 34.80 13.46
N SER A 364 -5.92 34.45 14.40
CA SER A 364 -4.92 35.35 14.96
C SER A 364 -3.53 34.74 14.82
N LEU A 365 -2.48 35.56 14.89
CA LEU A 365 -1.10 35.08 14.90
C LEU A 365 -0.86 34.06 16.03
N SER A 366 -1.53 34.21 17.17
CA SER A 366 -1.43 33.29 18.30
C SER A 366 -2.08 31.94 18.02
N THR A 367 -3.26 31.91 17.39
CA THR A 367 -3.95 30.65 17.05
C THR A 367 -3.21 29.91 15.94
N ILE A 368 -2.71 30.63 14.92
CA ILE A 368 -1.89 30.07 13.85
C ILE A 368 -0.58 29.52 14.41
N ALA A 369 0.16 30.29 15.22
CA ALA A 369 1.43 29.86 15.80
C ALA A 369 1.26 28.57 16.64
N ARG A 370 0.19 28.48 17.44
CA ARG A 370 -0.17 27.29 18.21
C ARG A 370 -0.47 26.09 17.32
N LYS A 371 -1.30 26.28 16.28
CA LYS A 371 -1.67 25.23 15.30
C LYS A 371 -0.44 24.62 14.63
N TYR A 372 0.56 25.45 14.34
CA TYR A 372 1.79 25.02 13.66
C TYR A 372 2.96 24.73 14.62
N LYS A 373 2.75 24.80 15.94
CA LYS A 373 3.77 24.57 16.98
C LYS A 373 5.02 25.45 16.82
N VAL A 374 4.83 26.71 16.43
CA VAL A 374 5.89 27.72 16.33
C VAL A 374 5.62 28.88 17.29
N SER A 375 6.63 29.70 17.60
CA SER A 375 6.40 30.90 18.42
C SER A 375 5.79 32.03 17.59
N VAL A 376 4.92 32.85 18.21
CA VAL A 376 4.37 34.06 17.57
C VAL A 376 5.50 35.01 17.11
N ARG A 377 6.59 35.09 17.90
CA ARG A 377 7.78 35.87 17.56
C ARG A 377 8.41 35.41 16.25
N ASN A 378 8.58 34.10 16.08
CA ASN A 378 9.13 33.53 14.86
C ASN A 378 8.16 33.72 13.68
N LEU A 379 6.86 33.47 13.88
CA LEU A 379 5.84 33.68 12.86
C LEU A 379 5.82 35.14 12.35
N LYS A 380 5.93 36.13 13.24
CA LYS A 380 6.05 37.54 12.88
C LYS A 380 7.35 37.83 12.12
N LYS A 381 8.50 37.34 12.62
CA LYS A 381 9.82 37.53 12.01
C LYS A 381 9.87 37.00 10.58
N TRP A 382 9.30 35.82 10.34
CA TRP A 382 9.28 35.18 9.02
C TRP A 382 8.43 35.90 7.98
N ASN A 383 7.47 36.71 8.42
CA ASN A 383 6.49 37.38 7.57
C ASN A 383 6.58 38.90 7.63
N ASN A 384 7.65 39.45 8.23
CA ASN A 384 7.87 40.89 8.41
C ASN A 384 6.67 41.61 9.04
N VAL A 385 5.95 40.95 9.96
CA VAL A 385 4.79 41.54 10.64
C VAL A 385 5.27 42.36 11.84
N ALA A 386 5.01 43.67 11.83
CA ALA A 386 5.40 44.57 12.91
C ALA A 386 4.72 44.21 14.25
N ARG A 387 5.29 44.70 15.36
CA ARG A 387 4.92 44.28 16.73
C ARG A 387 3.42 44.44 17.01
N ASN A 388 2.80 45.49 16.48
CA ASN A 388 1.38 45.85 16.65
C ASN A 388 0.54 45.69 15.37
N SER A 389 1.05 44.99 14.35
CA SER A 389 0.35 44.84 13.08
C SER A 389 -0.69 43.71 13.12
N ILE A 390 -1.83 43.94 12.48
CA ILE A 390 -2.96 43.01 12.35
C ILE A 390 -2.78 42.19 11.06
N ILE A 391 -3.16 40.92 11.10
CA ILE A 391 -3.24 40.05 9.91
C ILE A 391 -4.66 40.07 9.33
N TYR A 392 -4.78 39.97 8.01
CA TYR A 392 -6.08 40.02 7.33
C TYR A 392 -6.45 38.69 6.69
N PRO A 393 -7.73 38.31 6.66
CA PRO A 393 -8.20 37.17 5.89
C PRO A 393 -7.71 37.24 4.44
N GLY A 394 -7.22 36.12 3.92
CA GLY A 394 -6.61 36.02 2.58
C GLY A 394 -5.10 36.25 2.53
N GLN A 395 -4.49 36.83 3.57
CA GLN A 395 -3.05 37.03 3.66
C GLN A 395 -2.30 35.67 3.68
N LYS A 396 -1.17 35.59 2.97
CA LYS A 396 -0.33 34.38 2.96
C LYS A 396 0.82 34.54 3.96
N LEU A 397 0.91 33.64 4.93
CA LEU A 397 2.00 33.58 5.90
C LEU A 397 2.91 32.38 5.65
N LYS A 398 4.22 32.61 5.57
CA LYS A 398 5.27 31.59 5.56
C LYS A 398 5.54 31.12 6.98
N ILE A 399 5.42 29.83 7.22
CA ILE A 399 5.60 29.19 8.51
C ILE A 399 6.70 28.16 8.37
N TYR A 400 7.84 28.40 9.01
CA TYR A 400 9.03 27.55 8.96
C TYR A 400 8.94 26.54 10.12
N ARG A 401 8.81 25.24 9.82
CA ARG A 401 8.65 24.18 10.85
C ARG A 401 9.63 23.02 10.73
#